data_AF-A0A7C3KWG5-F1
#
_entry.id   AF-A0A7C3KWG5-F1
#
_cell.length_a   1.000
_cell.length_b   1.000
_cell.length_c   1.000
_cell.angle_alpha   90.00
_cell.angle_beta   90.00
_cell.angle_gamma   90.00
#
_symmetry.space_group_name_H-M   'P 1'
#
loop_
_entity.id
_entity.type
_entity.pdbx_description
1 polymer ?
#
loop_
_entity_poly.entity_id
_entity_poly.type
_entity_poly.pdbx_seq_one_letter_code
_entity_poly.pdbx_strand_id
1 'polypeptide(L)'
;MKRLLGIGIAFAAATAVAQAPFTIVKPQEGANVRETVTIVFPKNSVPRGAFIGIAVDNKFVEATVPTMDEKLDALVYKLDTKARKIADGKHTIKVNLYMNVDGKPAIAETSEVTVTVGNHAGITVPEDGLPIRYKWRPGAAHSYTVEIGMDLSTLTEAQNRMGGRAAQLPVALETARVLFAVDDVKPGGLGLVRAQLLPYKGRDYVVITASGETQPTIHHEAEFAPVWRLLGPNGREVYGDAPLYWIPGGTTSVGESDVKLYVLIPLPVLPTDPVRIGDSWQGQIGFLGSLERAREQGRINEYQPARGTFVAVEWEQGRPCAHLRYEIELLERSANTETLEILGREFQGNNRFRMQQDVWVTVDTGVLIRSDLVIEADQRMAAPTGRGSGGGGGGELAGGRRGPAAAGGSGWINNGGGLNNASPGGGGQGTLTDPEIGQGGARGRGGDQGGRGGAPNIFVRQKIYAKMLIEK
;
A
#
# COMPACT_ATOMS: atom_id res chain seq x y z
N MET A 1 -78.28 -3.29 -50.60
CA MET A 1 -77.91 -3.89 -49.30
C MET A 1 -76.53 -4.52 -49.44
N LYS A 2 -75.45 -3.80 -49.12
CA LYS A 2 -74.62 -3.94 -47.89
C LYS A 2 -74.26 -5.40 -47.54
N ARG A 3 -73.02 -5.83 -47.83
CA ARG A 3 -72.15 -6.59 -46.90
C ARG A 3 -70.67 -6.25 -47.21
N LEU A 4 -70.02 -5.63 -46.22
CA LEU A 4 -68.61 -5.21 -46.21
C LEU A 4 -67.74 -6.36 -45.69
N LEU A 5 -66.64 -6.65 -46.42
CA LEU A 5 -65.47 -7.37 -45.91
C LEU A 5 -64.60 -6.39 -45.12
N GLY A 6 -64.22 -6.74 -43.90
CA GLY A 6 -63.19 -6.05 -43.12
C GLY A 6 -62.03 -7.00 -42.86
N ILE A 7 -60.88 -6.74 -43.49
CA ILE A 7 -59.59 -7.35 -43.15
C ILE A 7 -58.77 -6.26 -42.47
N GLY A 8 -58.54 -6.42 -41.16
CA GLY A 8 -57.66 -5.55 -40.39
C GLY A 8 -56.21 -6.03 -40.51
N ILE A 9 -55.35 -5.19 -41.10
CA ILE A 9 -53.89 -5.34 -41.05
C ILE A 9 -53.42 -4.55 -39.83
N ALA A 10 -52.98 -5.27 -38.79
CA ALA A 10 -52.32 -4.67 -37.64
C ALA A 10 -50.85 -4.38 -38.01
N PHE A 11 -50.50 -3.10 -38.13
CA PHE A 11 -49.11 -2.65 -38.18
C PHE A 11 -48.50 -2.78 -36.78
N ALA A 12 -47.62 -3.76 -36.59
CA ALA A 12 -46.73 -3.79 -35.44
C ALA A 12 -45.59 -2.79 -35.68
N ALA A 13 -45.66 -1.63 -35.03
CA ALA A 13 -44.56 -0.67 -34.99
C ALA A 13 -43.43 -1.24 -34.11
N ALA A 14 -42.39 -1.77 -34.73
CA ALA A 14 -41.13 -2.05 -34.04
C ALA A 14 -40.49 -0.70 -33.68
N THR A 15 -40.43 -0.38 -32.38
CA THR A 15 -39.61 0.71 -31.87
C THR A 15 -38.15 0.37 -32.12
N ALA A 16 -37.57 0.91 -33.18
CA ALA A 16 -36.13 0.91 -33.39
C ALA A 16 -35.49 1.74 -32.28
N VAL A 17 -34.91 1.08 -31.28
CA VAL A 17 -34.02 1.73 -30.33
C VAL A 17 -32.79 2.13 -31.14
N ALA A 18 -32.67 3.42 -31.48
CA ALA A 18 -31.53 3.93 -32.23
C ALA A 18 -30.24 3.64 -31.44
N GLN A 19 -29.42 2.73 -31.93
CA GLN A 19 -28.09 2.49 -31.39
C GLN A 19 -27.27 3.77 -31.60
N ALA A 20 -26.70 4.30 -30.52
CA ALA A 20 -25.86 5.49 -30.61
C ALA A 20 -24.55 5.14 -31.35
N PRO A 21 -23.98 6.05 -32.16
CA PRO A 21 -22.76 5.76 -32.90
C PRO A 21 -21.59 5.45 -31.97
N PHE A 22 -20.71 4.52 -32.37
CA PHE A 22 -19.49 4.22 -31.64
C PHE A 22 -18.43 5.28 -31.92
N THR A 23 -18.43 6.33 -31.09
CA THR A 23 -17.50 7.46 -31.21
C THR A 23 -16.93 7.86 -29.85
N ILE A 24 -15.67 8.27 -29.84
CA ILE A 24 -15.03 8.91 -28.69
C ILE A 24 -15.56 10.34 -28.59
N VAL A 25 -16.30 10.63 -27.52
CA VAL A 25 -16.86 11.96 -27.23
C VAL A 25 -15.84 12.82 -26.47
N LYS A 26 -15.05 12.19 -25.59
CA LYS A 26 -13.92 12.79 -24.89
C LYS A 26 -12.78 11.77 -24.79
N PRO A 27 -11.51 12.20 -24.79
CA PRO A 27 -11.05 13.57 -25.03
C PRO A 27 -11.39 14.08 -26.45
N GLN A 28 -11.35 15.40 -26.64
CA GLN A 28 -11.50 15.99 -27.99
C GLN A 28 -10.19 15.87 -28.78
N GLU A 29 -10.29 15.97 -30.09
CA GLU A 29 -9.12 16.01 -30.97
C GLU A 29 -8.16 17.16 -30.57
N GLY A 30 -6.88 16.83 -30.42
CA GLY A 30 -5.83 17.75 -29.98
C GLY A 30 -5.81 18.07 -28.49
N ALA A 31 -6.66 17.44 -27.66
CA ALA A 31 -6.72 17.75 -26.23
C ALA A 31 -5.40 17.44 -25.51
N ASN A 32 -5.04 18.31 -24.56
CA ASN A 32 -3.96 18.04 -23.61
C ASN A 32 -4.49 17.16 -22.48
N VAL A 33 -3.86 16.00 -22.27
CA VAL A 33 -4.27 15.01 -21.28
C VAL A 33 -3.08 14.62 -20.40
N ARG A 34 -3.35 14.21 -19.17
CA ARG A 34 -2.31 13.89 -18.18
C ARG A 34 -2.83 12.80 -17.25
N GLU A 35 -1.92 12.00 -16.70
CA GLU A 35 -2.16 10.97 -15.68
C GLU A 35 -3.17 9.88 -16.06
N THR A 36 -4.45 10.22 -16.12
CA THR A 36 -5.52 9.33 -16.50
C THR A 36 -6.41 10.00 -17.53
N VAL A 37 -6.39 9.48 -18.76
CA VAL A 37 -7.28 9.92 -19.83
C VAL A 37 -8.63 9.25 -19.65
N THR A 38 -9.67 10.05 -19.43
CA THR A 38 -11.05 9.57 -19.37
C THR A 38 -11.62 9.55 -20.79
N ILE A 39 -11.74 8.35 -21.35
CA ILE A 39 -12.30 8.11 -22.69
C ILE A 39 -13.79 7.84 -22.54
N VAL A 40 -14.61 8.70 -23.15
CA VAL A 40 -16.06 8.70 -22.97
C VAL A 40 -16.75 8.31 -24.28
N PHE A 41 -17.71 7.39 -24.18
CA PHE A 41 -18.56 6.95 -25.27
C PHE A 41 -20.04 7.17 -24.91
N PRO A 42 -20.95 7.32 -25.89
CA PRO A 42 -22.38 7.37 -25.61
C PRO A 42 -22.87 6.10 -24.89
N LYS A 43 -23.86 6.24 -23.99
CA LYS A 43 -24.38 5.14 -23.15
C LYS A 43 -24.71 3.84 -23.88
N ASN A 44 -25.25 3.95 -25.10
CA ASN A 44 -25.75 2.82 -25.88
C ASN A 44 -24.86 2.49 -27.10
N SER A 45 -23.61 2.96 -27.13
CA SER A 45 -22.72 2.72 -28.28
C SER A 45 -21.99 1.38 -28.24
N VAL A 46 -21.92 0.72 -27.08
CA VAL A 46 -21.33 -0.61 -26.91
C VAL A 46 -22.44 -1.61 -26.60
N PRO A 47 -22.79 -2.49 -27.55
CA PRO A 47 -23.83 -3.49 -27.35
C PRO A 47 -23.53 -4.47 -26.21
N ARG A 48 -24.57 -5.06 -25.64
CA ARG A 48 -24.41 -6.10 -24.61
C ARG A 48 -23.63 -7.30 -25.17
N GLY A 49 -22.59 -7.71 -24.46
CA GLY A 49 -21.70 -8.80 -24.89
C GLY A 49 -20.58 -8.37 -25.86
N ALA A 50 -20.56 -7.09 -26.26
CA ALA A 50 -19.42 -6.48 -26.94
C ALA A 50 -18.38 -5.98 -25.92
N PHE A 51 -17.16 -5.74 -26.39
CA PHE A 51 -16.08 -5.15 -25.60
C PHE A 51 -15.26 -4.21 -26.48
N ILE A 52 -14.42 -3.37 -25.88
CA ILE A 52 -13.54 -2.46 -26.60
C ILE A 52 -12.09 -2.95 -26.52
N GLY A 53 -11.33 -2.80 -27.60
CA GLY A 53 -9.89 -2.91 -27.60
C GLY A 53 -9.25 -1.53 -27.73
N ILE A 54 -8.31 -1.23 -26.84
CA ILE A 54 -7.62 0.06 -26.78
C ILE A 54 -6.22 -0.12 -27.36
N ALA A 55 -5.84 0.78 -28.26
CA ALA A 55 -4.48 0.90 -28.76
C ALA A 55 -4.01 2.36 -28.68
N VAL A 56 -2.72 2.55 -28.40
CA VAL A 56 -2.06 3.86 -28.41
C VAL A 56 -0.91 3.77 -29.41
N ASP A 57 -0.89 4.65 -30.40
CA ASP A 57 0.06 4.64 -31.52
C ASP A 57 0.14 3.26 -32.20
N ASN A 58 -1.04 2.69 -32.46
CA ASN A 58 -1.22 1.34 -33.03
C ASN A 58 -0.67 0.19 -32.17
N LYS A 59 -0.19 0.44 -30.95
CA LYS A 59 0.19 -0.59 -29.98
C LYS A 59 -1.00 -0.94 -29.10
N PHE A 60 -1.43 -2.20 -29.14
CA PHE A 60 -2.48 -2.69 -28.28
C PHE A 60 -2.10 -2.55 -26.79
N VAL A 61 -3.03 -2.01 -26.00
CA VAL A 61 -2.87 -1.78 -24.56
C VAL A 61 -3.66 -2.82 -23.78
N GLU A 62 -4.97 -2.88 -23.99
CA GLU A 62 -5.87 -3.82 -23.32
C GLU A 62 -7.21 -3.94 -24.04
N ALA A 63 -7.96 -4.99 -23.70
CA ALA A 63 -9.35 -5.18 -24.11
C ALA A 63 -10.22 -5.32 -22.87
N THR A 64 -11.32 -4.57 -22.82
CA THR A 64 -12.17 -4.49 -21.62
C THR A 64 -13.59 -4.07 -21.98
N VAL A 65 -14.50 -4.17 -21.02
CA VAL A 65 -15.86 -3.62 -21.13
C VAL A 65 -15.84 -2.25 -20.44
N PRO A 66 -16.21 -1.15 -21.13
CA PRO A 66 -16.26 0.16 -20.48
C PRO A 66 -17.33 0.18 -19.39
N THR A 67 -17.09 0.95 -18.34
CA THR A 67 -17.98 1.05 -17.19
C THR A 67 -18.95 2.20 -17.35
N MET A 68 -20.21 2.03 -16.94
CA MET A 68 -21.18 3.11 -16.88
C MET A 68 -20.79 4.13 -15.81
N ASP A 69 -20.70 5.41 -16.18
CA ASP A 69 -20.61 6.52 -15.25
C ASP A 69 -21.99 7.17 -15.13
N GLU A 70 -22.62 7.02 -13.96
CA GLU A 70 -23.98 7.52 -13.70
C GLU A 70 -24.07 9.04 -13.74
N LYS A 71 -22.98 9.76 -13.41
CA LYS A 71 -22.97 11.23 -13.39
C LYS A 71 -22.90 11.80 -14.80
N LEU A 72 -22.16 11.12 -15.68
CA LEU A 72 -22.02 11.52 -17.09
C LEU A 72 -23.11 10.92 -17.98
N ASP A 73 -23.92 10.00 -17.46
CA ASP A 73 -24.85 9.16 -18.22
C ASP A 73 -24.20 8.55 -19.48
N ALA A 74 -22.97 8.07 -19.33
CA ALA A 74 -22.11 7.66 -20.44
C ALA A 74 -21.23 6.46 -20.09
N LEU A 75 -20.75 5.76 -21.12
CA LEU A 75 -19.75 4.70 -20.95
C LEU A 75 -18.36 5.32 -20.86
N VAL A 76 -17.56 4.85 -19.91
CA VAL A 76 -16.25 5.42 -19.62
C VAL A 76 -15.19 4.32 -19.54
N TYR A 77 -14.03 4.61 -20.13
CA TYR A 77 -12.79 3.86 -19.93
C TYR A 77 -11.70 4.82 -19.45
N LYS A 78 -10.87 4.38 -18.50
CA LYS A 78 -9.80 5.19 -17.90
C LYS A 78 -8.45 4.63 -18.31
N LEU A 79 -7.74 5.37 -19.15
CA LEU A 79 -6.37 5.04 -19.56
C LEU A 79 -5.37 5.73 -18.63
N ASP A 80 -4.71 4.96 -17.78
CA ASP A 80 -3.60 5.47 -16.95
C ASP A 80 -2.32 5.59 -17.79
N THR A 81 -1.97 6.82 -18.18
CA THR A 81 -0.80 7.08 -19.05
C THR A 81 0.52 6.77 -18.35
N LYS A 82 0.59 6.98 -17.03
CA LYS A 82 1.81 6.75 -16.25
C LYS A 82 2.03 5.27 -15.99
N ALA A 83 1.00 4.53 -15.56
CA ALA A 83 1.09 3.08 -15.35
C ALA A 83 1.40 2.33 -16.65
N ARG A 84 0.90 2.82 -17.78
CA ARG A 84 1.18 2.26 -19.12
C ARG A 84 2.49 2.76 -19.74
N LYS A 85 3.23 3.66 -19.06
CA LYS A 85 4.50 4.25 -19.51
C LYS A 85 4.38 4.92 -20.89
N ILE A 86 3.27 5.60 -21.12
CA ILE A 86 3.07 6.42 -22.33
C ILE A 86 3.88 7.70 -22.14
N ALA A 87 4.77 7.99 -23.11
CA ALA A 87 5.63 9.16 -23.07
C ALA A 87 4.81 10.47 -23.15
N ASP A 88 5.46 11.59 -22.84
CA ASP A 88 4.91 12.91 -23.14
C ASP A 88 5.02 13.18 -24.64
N GLY A 89 4.02 13.85 -25.22
CA GLY A 89 3.97 14.18 -26.64
C GLY A 89 2.63 13.87 -27.28
N LYS A 90 2.59 13.95 -28.62
CA LYS A 90 1.38 13.68 -29.41
C LYS A 90 1.20 12.17 -29.60
N HIS A 91 0.03 11.67 -29.25
CA HIS A 91 -0.32 10.24 -29.32
C HIS A 91 -1.70 10.06 -29.96
N THR A 92 -1.86 8.98 -30.74
CA THR A 92 -3.16 8.60 -31.29
C THR A 92 -3.75 7.48 -30.44
N ILE A 93 -4.89 7.75 -29.81
CA ILE A 93 -5.68 6.73 -29.11
C ILE A 93 -6.68 6.17 -30.10
N LYS A 94 -6.59 4.87 -30.35
CA LYS A 94 -7.51 4.09 -31.19
C LYS A 94 -8.31 3.14 -30.34
N VAL A 95 -9.61 3.11 -30.56
CA VAL A 95 -10.56 2.22 -29.89
C VAL A 95 -11.30 1.42 -30.94
N ASN A 96 -11.23 0.09 -30.84
CA ASN A 96 -11.95 -0.84 -31.69
C ASN A 96 -13.09 -1.48 -30.89
N LEU A 97 -14.31 -1.41 -31.40
CA LEU A 97 -15.45 -2.15 -30.87
C LEU A 97 -15.38 -3.59 -31.40
N TYR A 98 -15.31 -4.56 -30.50
CA TYR A 98 -15.37 -5.98 -30.83
C TYR A 98 -16.75 -6.55 -30.53
N MET A 99 -17.34 -7.20 -31.54
CA MET A 99 -18.59 -7.95 -31.41
C MET A 99 -18.34 -9.41 -31.78
N ASN A 100 -19.15 -10.30 -31.22
CA ASN A 100 -19.11 -11.71 -31.58
C ASN A 100 -19.86 -11.91 -32.91
N VAL A 101 -19.13 -12.25 -33.96
CA VAL A 101 -19.67 -12.61 -35.28
C VAL A 101 -19.26 -14.05 -35.54
N ASP A 102 -20.25 -14.94 -35.71
CA ASP A 102 -20.04 -16.38 -35.96
C ASP A 102 -19.13 -17.08 -34.93
N GLY A 103 -19.26 -16.69 -33.66
CA GLY A 103 -18.49 -17.29 -32.56
C GLY A 103 -17.07 -16.73 -32.40
N LYS A 104 -16.68 -15.71 -33.19
CA LYS A 104 -15.36 -15.07 -33.12
C LYS A 104 -15.50 -13.56 -32.89
N PRO A 105 -14.64 -12.96 -32.04
CA PRO A 105 -14.55 -11.51 -31.95
C PRO A 105 -14.08 -10.91 -33.28
N ALA A 106 -14.88 -10.01 -33.84
CA ALA A 106 -14.57 -9.23 -35.02
C ALA A 106 -14.71 -7.73 -34.70
N ILE A 107 -13.89 -6.90 -35.35
CA ILE A 107 -14.00 -5.45 -35.21
C ILE A 107 -15.25 -5.01 -35.97
N ALA A 108 -16.21 -4.42 -35.24
CA ALA A 108 -17.44 -3.88 -35.80
C ALA A 108 -17.26 -2.41 -36.21
N GLU A 109 -16.67 -1.60 -35.33
CA GLU A 109 -16.45 -0.16 -35.54
C GLU A 109 -15.12 0.27 -34.93
N THR A 110 -14.54 1.36 -35.43
CA THR A 110 -13.31 1.96 -34.92
C THR A 110 -13.50 3.46 -34.72
N SER A 111 -12.98 3.98 -33.62
CA SER A 111 -12.93 5.41 -33.33
C SER A 111 -11.53 5.81 -32.88
N GLU A 112 -11.08 6.98 -33.29
CA GLU A 112 -9.72 7.47 -33.05
C GLU A 112 -9.76 8.93 -32.58
N VAL A 113 -8.82 9.27 -31.72
CA VAL A 113 -8.58 10.65 -31.29
C VAL A 113 -7.09 10.87 -31.08
N THR A 114 -6.59 12.01 -31.54
CA THR A 114 -5.22 12.42 -31.25
C THR A 114 -5.20 13.33 -30.03
N VAL A 115 -4.30 13.07 -29.09
CA VAL A 115 -4.13 13.84 -27.86
C VAL A 115 -2.67 14.18 -27.65
N THR A 116 -2.41 15.18 -26.80
CA THR A 116 -1.06 15.49 -26.32
C THR A 116 -0.97 15.08 -24.86
N VAL A 117 -0.21 14.02 -24.58
CA VAL A 117 0.09 13.56 -23.21
C VAL A 117 1.16 14.47 -22.62
N GLY A 118 0.92 14.99 -21.41
CA GLY A 118 1.86 15.88 -20.73
C GLY A 118 2.00 15.53 -19.26
N ASN A 119 2.49 14.34 -18.93
CA ASN A 119 2.66 13.90 -17.55
C ASN A 119 3.76 14.71 -16.82
N HIS A 120 4.74 15.25 -17.56
CA HIS A 120 5.86 16.04 -17.05
C HIS A 120 5.87 17.47 -17.61
N ALA A 121 5.11 17.73 -18.68
CA ALA A 121 5.07 19.02 -19.35
C ALA A 121 4.56 20.18 -18.47
N GLY A 122 5.14 21.36 -18.67
CA GLY A 122 4.70 22.61 -18.05
C GLY A 122 5.16 22.82 -16.61
N ILE A 123 6.13 22.03 -16.12
CA ILE A 123 6.75 22.20 -14.80
C ILE A 123 8.20 22.62 -15.01
N THR A 124 8.53 23.85 -14.62
CA THR A 124 9.89 24.40 -14.76
C THR A 124 10.71 24.10 -13.51
N VAL A 125 11.89 23.52 -13.70
CA VAL A 125 12.90 23.36 -12.64
C VAL A 125 13.97 24.44 -12.85
N PRO A 126 14.20 25.34 -11.87
CA PRO A 126 15.24 26.35 -11.97
C PRO A 126 16.64 25.74 -12.13
N GLU A 127 17.54 26.45 -12.81
CA GLU A 127 18.93 25.99 -12.97
C GLU A 127 19.65 25.86 -11.63
N ASP A 128 19.33 26.66 -10.62
CA ASP A 128 19.87 26.58 -9.26
C ASP A 128 19.22 25.48 -8.40
N GLY A 129 18.24 24.75 -8.95
CA GLY A 129 17.52 23.69 -8.26
C GLY A 129 16.17 24.14 -7.69
N LEU A 130 15.32 23.18 -7.38
CA LEU A 130 13.99 23.41 -6.82
C LEU A 130 14.04 23.33 -5.29
N PRO A 131 13.65 24.37 -4.54
CA PRO A 131 13.49 24.29 -3.09
C PRO A 131 12.20 23.54 -2.75
N ILE A 132 12.31 22.26 -2.44
CA ILE A 132 11.15 21.39 -2.14
C ILE A 132 10.88 21.44 -0.65
N ARG A 133 9.86 22.21 -0.25
CA ARG A 133 9.51 22.47 1.15
C ARG A 133 8.01 22.51 1.35
N TYR A 134 7.56 22.12 2.53
CA TYR A 134 6.21 22.38 2.99
C TYR A 134 6.01 23.89 3.16
N LYS A 135 4.93 24.43 2.60
CA LYS A 135 4.55 25.83 2.75
C LYS A 135 3.36 25.90 3.69
N TRP A 136 3.65 25.85 4.98
CA TRP A 136 2.62 25.88 6.03
C TRP A 136 1.76 27.13 5.94
N ARG A 137 0.43 26.95 5.98
CA ARG A 137 -0.56 28.02 5.96
C ARG A 137 -1.53 27.81 7.11
N PRO A 138 -1.64 28.74 8.08
CA PRO A 138 -2.61 28.60 9.17
C PRO A 138 -4.02 28.36 8.63
N GLY A 139 -4.75 27.41 9.24
CA GLY A 139 -6.08 26.98 8.83
C GLY A 139 -6.12 26.02 7.64
N ALA A 140 -4.99 25.72 6.98
CA ALA A 140 -4.96 24.70 5.94
C ALA A 140 -5.23 23.31 6.53
N ALA A 141 -6.09 22.53 5.88
CA ALA A 141 -6.46 21.20 6.33
C ALA A 141 -6.51 20.25 5.12
N HIS A 142 -5.87 19.09 5.26
CA HIS A 142 -5.77 18.07 4.23
C HIS A 142 -6.16 16.72 4.83
N SER A 143 -7.13 16.05 4.22
CA SER A 143 -7.50 14.67 4.56
C SER A 143 -6.77 13.71 3.63
N TYR A 144 -6.28 12.60 4.17
CA TYR A 144 -5.59 11.56 3.43
C TYR A 144 -6.26 10.22 3.68
N THR A 145 -6.38 9.42 2.64
CA THR A 145 -6.59 7.99 2.76
C THR A 145 -5.25 7.33 3.00
N VAL A 146 -5.15 6.54 4.06
CA VAL A 146 -3.98 5.72 4.39
C VAL A 146 -4.37 4.26 4.24
N GLU A 147 -3.68 3.54 3.38
CA GLU A 147 -3.78 2.10 3.19
C GLU A 147 -2.51 1.45 3.73
N ILE A 148 -2.65 0.52 4.66
CA ILE A 148 -1.53 -0.25 5.20
C ILE A 148 -1.82 -1.71 4.95
N GLY A 149 -0.89 -2.40 4.31
CA GLY A 149 -1.04 -3.81 4.07
C GLY A 149 0.26 -4.58 4.18
N MET A 150 0.09 -5.90 4.26
CA MET A 150 1.19 -6.85 4.34
C MET A 150 0.88 -8.03 3.45
N ASP A 151 1.86 -8.39 2.65
CA ASP A 151 1.87 -9.63 1.89
C ASP A 151 2.96 -10.57 2.41
N LEU A 152 2.65 -11.86 2.43
CA LEU A 152 3.60 -12.92 2.73
C LEU A 152 3.79 -13.83 1.52
N SER A 153 5.05 -14.18 1.27
CA SER A 153 5.45 -15.18 0.29
C SER A 153 6.39 -16.19 0.94
N THR A 154 6.02 -17.46 0.91
CA THR A 154 6.85 -18.56 1.43
C THR A 154 7.43 -19.37 0.28
N LEU A 155 8.76 -19.50 0.24
CA LEU A 155 9.49 -20.31 -0.73
C LEU A 155 10.22 -21.44 -0.02
N THR A 156 10.13 -22.66 -0.55
CA THR A 156 11.03 -23.74 -0.15
C THR A 156 12.44 -23.47 -0.69
N GLU A 157 13.47 -23.99 -0.01
CA GLU A 157 14.86 -23.87 -0.46
C GLU A 157 15.08 -24.36 -1.91
N ALA A 158 14.37 -25.41 -2.33
CA ALA A 158 14.42 -25.92 -3.70
C ALA A 158 13.79 -24.95 -4.71
N GLN A 159 12.63 -24.38 -4.41
CA GLN A 159 11.96 -23.39 -5.27
C GLN A 159 12.78 -22.09 -5.39
N ASN A 160 13.39 -21.67 -4.29
CA ASN A 160 14.22 -20.47 -4.24
C ASN A 160 15.48 -20.63 -5.13
N ARG A 161 16.17 -21.78 -5.03
CA ARG A 161 17.33 -22.10 -5.89
C ARG A 161 17.00 -22.17 -7.39
N MET A 162 15.73 -22.39 -7.74
CA MET A 162 15.25 -22.43 -9.12
C MET A 162 14.72 -21.06 -9.63
N GLY A 163 14.81 -19.98 -8.82
CA GLY A 163 14.26 -18.67 -9.18
C GLY A 163 12.72 -18.62 -9.13
N GLY A 164 12.10 -19.51 -8.36
CA GLY A 164 10.66 -19.60 -8.23
C GLY A 164 10.06 -18.33 -7.62
N ARG A 165 9.01 -17.78 -8.24
CA ARG A 165 8.18 -16.74 -7.63
C ARG A 165 7.07 -17.42 -6.84
N ALA A 166 7.05 -17.25 -5.51
CA ALA A 166 5.93 -17.71 -4.70
C ALA A 166 4.70 -16.85 -4.98
N ALA A 167 3.51 -17.44 -4.79
CA ALA A 167 2.28 -16.66 -4.72
C ALA A 167 2.39 -15.65 -3.56
N GLN A 168 2.00 -14.42 -3.83
CA GLN A 168 1.94 -13.36 -2.84
C GLN A 168 0.53 -13.37 -2.25
N LEU A 169 0.42 -13.71 -0.96
CA LEU A 169 -0.86 -13.78 -0.28
C LEU A 169 -1.03 -12.51 0.56
N PRO A 170 -2.08 -11.71 0.31
CA PRO A 170 -2.40 -10.58 1.17
C PRO A 170 -2.84 -11.11 2.53
N VAL A 171 -2.19 -10.62 3.59
CA VAL A 171 -2.43 -11.08 4.97
C VAL A 171 -3.23 -10.06 5.76
N ALA A 172 -2.99 -8.78 5.53
CA ALA A 172 -3.73 -7.69 6.13
C ALA A 172 -3.79 -6.51 5.15
N LEU A 173 -4.92 -5.83 5.12
CA LEU A 173 -5.10 -4.54 4.48
C LEU A 173 -6.07 -3.72 5.35
N GLU A 174 -5.58 -2.63 5.89
CA GLU A 174 -6.37 -1.67 6.65
C GLU A 174 -6.42 -0.34 5.91
N THR A 175 -7.56 0.33 6.00
CA THR A 175 -7.75 1.65 5.41
C THR A 175 -8.29 2.60 6.46
N ALA A 176 -7.61 3.73 6.64
CA ALA A 176 -7.99 4.80 7.54
C ALA A 176 -8.02 6.15 6.81
N ARG A 177 -8.79 7.10 7.35
CA ARG A 177 -8.75 8.50 6.92
C ARG A 177 -8.05 9.32 7.99
N VAL A 178 -7.13 10.18 7.58
CA VAL A 178 -6.30 10.97 8.50
C VAL A 178 -6.33 12.42 8.09
N LEU A 179 -6.67 13.29 9.04
CA LEU A 179 -6.56 14.73 8.90
C LEU A 179 -5.13 15.16 9.23
N PHE A 180 -4.57 16.05 8.43
CA PHE A 180 -3.46 16.93 8.80
C PHE A 180 -3.93 18.38 8.67
N ALA A 181 -3.99 19.11 9.78
CA ALA A 181 -4.38 20.51 9.84
C ALA A 181 -3.23 21.37 10.38
N VAL A 182 -3.02 22.54 9.79
CA VAL A 182 -2.03 23.52 10.25
C VAL A 182 -2.76 24.51 11.16
N ASP A 183 -2.62 24.34 12.47
CA ASP A 183 -3.32 25.18 13.45
C ASP A 183 -2.62 26.54 13.60
N ASP A 184 -1.29 26.59 13.43
CA ASP A 184 -0.50 27.82 13.53
C ASP A 184 0.84 27.72 12.77
N VAL A 185 1.48 28.85 12.49
CA VAL A 185 2.85 28.93 11.95
C VAL A 185 3.69 29.84 12.84
N LYS A 186 4.69 29.25 13.50
CA LYS A 186 5.60 29.94 14.43
C LYS A 186 6.73 30.67 13.68
N PRO A 187 7.42 31.63 14.34
CA PRO A 187 8.63 32.25 13.80
C PRO A 187 9.65 31.21 13.32
N GLY A 188 10.35 31.51 12.21
CA GLY A 188 11.25 30.56 11.56
C GLY A 188 10.57 29.57 10.61
N GLY A 189 9.25 29.71 10.38
CA GLY A 189 8.50 28.89 9.43
C GLY A 189 8.16 27.50 9.95
N LEU A 190 8.07 27.32 11.27
CA LEU A 190 7.67 26.06 11.88
C LEU A 190 6.14 25.95 11.87
N GLY A 191 5.59 24.89 11.30
CA GLY A 191 4.15 24.63 11.30
C GLY A 191 3.74 23.84 12.55
N LEU A 192 2.75 24.33 13.29
CA LEU A 192 2.05 23.54 14.29
C LEU A 192 0.98 22.71 13.57
N VAL A 193 1.28 21.43 13.35
CA VAL A 193 0.47 20.51 12.56
C VAL A 193 -0.22 19.51 13.47
N ARG A 194 -1.54 19.47 13.40
CA ARG A 194 -2.42 18.53 14.08
C ARG A 194 -2.75 17.36 13.17
N ALA A 195 -2.52 16.14 13.64
CA ALA A 195 -2.95 14.91 12.99
C ALA A 195 -4.05 14.22 13.78
N GLN A 196 -5.09 13.72 13.11
CA GLN A 196 -6.23 13.06 13.77
C GLN A 196 -6.86 12.02 12.83
N LEU A 197 -7.37 10.91 13.38
CA LEU A 197 -8.23 10.01 12.61
C LEU A 197 -9.53 10.70 12.22
N LEU A 198 -10.05 10.34 11.05
CA LEU A 198 -11.38 10.71 10.59
C LEU A 198 -12.20 9.45 10.38
N PRO A 199 -13.51 9.47 10.66
CA PRO A 199 -14.38 8.35 10.35
C PRO A 199 -14.50 8.17 8.83
N TYR A 200 -14.99 7.00 8.39
CA TYR A 200 -15.31 6.79 6.98
C TYR A 200 -16.35 7.81 6.48
N LYS A 201 -16.32 8.16 5.19
CA LYS A 201 -17.29 9.12 4.62
C LYS A 201 -18.73 8.63 4.85
N GLY A 202 -19.54 9.45 5.51
CA GLY A 202 -20.93 9.12 5.85
C GLY A 202 -21.09 8.11 7.00
N ARG A 203 -20.03 7.87 7.78
CA ARG A 203 -20.03 7.04 8.98
C ARG A 203 -19.46 7.86 10.15
N ASP A 204 -19.63 7.34 11.36
CA ASP A 204 -19.10 7.86 12.63
C ASP A 204 -18.02 6.92 13.22
N TYR A 205 -17.54 5.93 12.44
CA TYR A 205 -16.60 4.92 12.90
C TYR A 205 -15.52 4.59 11.86
N VAL A 206 -14.48 3.90 12.31
CA VAL A 206 -13.46 3.19 11.51
C VAL A 206 -13.37 1.73 11.94
N VAL A 207 -12.79 0.87 11.09
CA VAL A 207 -12.43 -0.51 11.45
C VAL A 207 -10.94 -0.69 11.25
N ILE A 208 -10.17 -0.76 12.34
CA ILE A 208 -8.71 -0.82 12.35
C ILE A 208 -8.23 -1.73 13.48
N THR A 209 -6.99 -2.21 13.41
CA THR A 209 -6.36 -2.91 14.54
C THR A 209 -5.56 -1.90 15.35
N ALA A 210 -6.08 -1.47 16.50
CA ALA A 210 -5.36 -0.54 17.38
C ALA A 210 -4.19 -1.24 18.11
N SER A 211 -3.26 -0.44 18.65
CA SER A 211 -2.14 -0.97 19.44
C SER A 211 -2.65 -1.78 20.64
N GLY A 212 -2.18 -3.03 20.76
CA GLY A 212 -2.64 -3.97 21.80
C GLY A 212 -3.77 -4.89 21.35
N GLU A 213 -4.37 -4.64 20.18
CA GLU A 213 -5.39 -5.51 19.59
C GLU A 213 -4.78 -6.55 18.64
N THR A 214 -5.48 -7.66 18.47
CA THR A 214 -5.05 -8.77 17.60
C THR A 214 -5.89 -8.91 16.33
N GLN A 215 -7.02 -8.22 16.26
CA GLN A 215 -7.95 -8.22 15.13
C GLN A 215 -8.54 -6.82 14.97
N PRO A 216 -9.00 -6.45 13.75
CA PRO A 216 -9.64 -5.17 13.54
C PRO A 216 -10.93 -5.03 14.36
N THR A 217 -11.08 -3.92 15.07
CA THR A 217 -12.28 -3.60 15.85
C THR A 217 -12.92 -2.30 15.36
N ILE A 218 -14.19 -2.08 15.72
CA ILE A 218 -14.91 -0.85 15.39
C ILE A 218 -14.58 0.19 16.45
N HIS A 219 -14.14 1.37 16.00
CA HIS A 219 -13.90 2.52 16.86
C HIS A 219 -14.67 3.73 16.38
N HIS A 220 -15.32 4.42 17.32
CA HIS A 220 -16.18 5.57 17.03
C HIS A 220 -15.42 6.89 17.12
N GLU A 221 -15.93 7.92 16.45
CA GLU A 221 -15.32 9.25 16.38
C GLU A 221 -15.06 9.89 17.75
N ALA A 222 -15.87 9.55 18.76
CA ALA A 222 -15.68 10.01 20.15
C ALA A 222 -14.37 9.53 20.79
N GLU A 223 -13.77 8.47 20.26
CA GLU A 223 -12.48 7.92 20.68
C GLU A 223 -11.31 8.65 20.00
N PHE A 224 -11.51 9.37 18.89
CA PHE A 224 -10.41 9.92 18.09
C PHE A 224 -9.83 11.19 18.70
N ALA A 225 -8.58 11.11 19.14
CA ALA A 225 -7.86 12.25 19.68
C ALA A 225 -6.79 12.79 18.71
N PRO A 226 -6.63 14.11 18.64
CA PRO A 226 -5.57 14.74 17.88
C PRO A 226 -4.19 14.60 18.53
N VAL A 227 -3.17 14.63 17.68
CA VAL A 227 -1.75 14.68 18.01
C VAL A 227 -1.15 15.93 17.38
N TRP A 228 -0.42 16.74 18.14
CA TRP A 228 0.21 17.96 17.64
C TRP A 228 1.70 17.77 17.45
N ARG A 229 2.21 18.31 16.34
CA ARG A 229 3.63 18.30 16.01
C ARG A 229 4.06 19.67 15.52
N LEU A 230 5.20 20.12 16.02
CA LEU A 230 5.90 21.29 15.50
C LEU A 230 6.89 20.81 14.43
N LEU A 231 6.62 21.14 13.17
CA LEU A 231 7.36 20.66 12.01
C LEU A 231 8.13 21.79 11.33
N GLY A 232 9.38 21.51 10.95
CA GLY A 232 10.15 22.41 10.10
C GLY A 232 9.59 22.53 8.68
N PRO A 233 10.07 23.48 7.86
CA PRO A 233 9.69 23.59 6.44
C PRO A 233 10.01 22.34 5.61
N ASN A 234 10.93 21.48 6.08
CA ASN A 234 11.23 20.20 5.45
C ASN A 234 10.40 19.04 6.03
N GLY A 235 9.47 19.29 6.96
CA GLY A 235 8.64 18.26 7.59
C GLY A 235 9.31 17.51 8.73
N ARG A 236 10.55 17.85 9.09
CA ARG A 236 11.24 17.26 10.23
C ARG A 236 10.58 17.71 11.53
N GLU A 237 10.30 16.76 12.41
CA GLU A 237 9.73 17.02 13.72
C GLU A 237 10.75 17.67 14.66
N VAL A 238 10.39 18.84 15.17
CA VAL A 238 11.12 19.53 16.24
C VAL A 238 10.61 19.06 17.58
N TYR A 239 9.28 19.04 17.72
CA TYR A 239 8.56 18.61 18.92
C TYR A 239 7.24 17.93 18.54
N GLY A 240 6.74 17.01 19.36
CA GLY A 240 5.40 16.48 19.22
C GLY A 240 4.87 15.89 20.52
N ASP A 241 3.57 16.01 20.73
CA ASP A 241 2.88 15.46 21.89
C ASP A 241 1.37 15.31 21.61
N ALA A 242 0.69 14.58 22.48
CA ALA A 242 -0.76 14.49 22.52
C ALA A 242 -1.27 14.87 23.92
N PRO A 243 -2.42 15.56 24.05
CA PRO A 243 -2.95 15.96 25.34
C PRO A 243 -3.11 14.75 26.26
N LEU A 244 -2.66 14.91 27.51
CA LEU A 244 -3.07 14.00 28.57
C LEU A 244 -4.52 14.33 28.93
N TYR A 245 -5.44 13.47 28.50
CA TYR A 245 -6.84 13.55 28.94
C TYR A 245 -6.93 13.06 30.39
N TRP A 246 -6.68 13.97 31.33
CA TRP A 246 -6.96 13.75 32.75
C TRP A 246 -8.40 14.18 33.04
N ILE A 247 -9.22 13.31 33.61
CA ILE A 247 -10.54 13.67 34.12
C ILE A 247 -10.37 14.16 35.56
N PRO A 248 -10.55 15.46 35.86
CA PRO A 248 -10.48 15.95 37.24
C PRO A 248 -11.71 15.46 38.01
N GLY A 249 -11.51 14.65 39.06
CA GLY A 249 -12.57 14.26 40.01
C GLY A 249 -12.91 12.76 40.10
N GLY A 250 -12.23 11.88 39.36
CA GLY A 250 -12.44 10.44 39.48
C GLY A 250 -11.70 9.82 40.66
N THR A 251 -12.42 9.18 41.58
CA THR A 251 -11.86 8.14 42.45
C THR A 251 -11.25 7.03 41.60
N THR A 252 -10.31 6.26 42.13
CA THR A 252 -9.49 5.19 41.50
C THR A 252 -10.26 4.02 40.85
N SER A 253 -11.51 4.23 40.49
CA SER A 253 -12.36 3.40 39.64
C SER A 253 -12.88 4.27 38.49
N VAL A 254 -11.97 4.79 37.65
CA VAL A 254 -12.35 5.31 36.34
C VAL A 254 -12.84 4.09 35.55
N GLY A 255 -14.11 4.10 35.16
CA GLY A 255 -14.63 3.09 34.24
C GLY A 255 -13.75 3.02 32.99
N GLU A 256 -13.53 1.82 32.50
CA GLU A 256 -12.65 1.43 31.38
C GLU A 256 -12.92 2.12 30.01
N SER A 257 -13.62 3.26 29.93
CA SER A 257 -14.31 3.67 28.69
C SER A 257 -13.85 4.96 28.00
N ASP A 258 -12.69 5.54 28.34
CA ASP A 258 -12.18 6.73 27.61
C ASP A 258 -10.76 6.49 27.06
N VAL A 259 -10.55 5.32 26.43
CA VAL A 259 -9.35 5.06 25.64
C VAL A 259 -9.40 5.94 24.39
N LYS A 260 -8.53 6.96 24.34
CA LYS A 260 -8.39 7.78 23.14
C LYS A 260 -7.46 7.12 22.13
N LEU A 261 -7.87 7.15 20.87
CA LEU A 261 -7.10 6.67 19.73
C LEU A 261 -6.33 7.81 19.07
N TYR A 262 -5.06 7.55 18.80
CA TYR A 262 -4.14 8.49 18.18
C TYR A 262 -3.59 7.92 16.88
N VAL A 263 -3.28 8.80 15.93
CA VAL A 263 -2.59 8.44 14.69
C VAL A 263 -1.21 9.09 14.65
N LEU A 264 -0.18 8.26 14.52
CA LEU A 264 1.23 8.67 14.65
C LEU A 264 1.98 8.60 13.31
N ILE A 265 1.29 8.84 12.19
CA ILE A 265 1.88 8.76 10.85
C ILE A 265 2.74 10.01 10.58
N PRO A 266 4.04 9.86 10.28
CA PRO A 266 4.92 10.98 9.91
C PRO A 266 4.61 11.53 8.52
N LEU A 267 4.79 12.84 8.34
CA LEU A 267 4.98 13.40 7.01
C LEU A 267 6.41 13.09 6.53
N PRO A 268 6.63 12.82 5.22
CA PRO A 268 7.97 12.61 4.69
C PRO A 268 8.89 13.82 4.89
N VAL A 269 10.18 13.57 5.14
CA VAL A 269 11.20 14.62 5.34
C VAL A 269 11.81 15.03 4.00
N LEU A 270 11.54 16.26 3.58
CA LEU A 270 11.99 16.84 2.31
C LEU A 270 13.45 17.29 2.36
N PRO A 271 14.12 17.49 1.21
CA PRO A 271 15.49 18.02 1.19
C PRO A 271 15.55 19.41 1.82
N THR A 272 16.66 19.68 2.52
CA THR A 272 16.90 21.00 3.14
C THR A 272 17.28 22.03 2.08
N ASP A 273 18.19 21.63 1.18
CA ASP A 273 18.73 22.49 0.13
C ASP A 273 17.93 22.33 -1.19
N PRO A 274 17.97 23.31 -2.10
CA PRO A 274 17.44 23.15 -3.44
C PRO A 274 18.11 21.97 -4.15
N VAL A 275 17.32 21.21 -4.91
CA VAL A 275 17.78 20.01 -5.62
C VAL A 275 17.36 20.07 -7.09
N ARG A 276 18.21 19.54 -7.98
CA ARG A 276 17.90 19.32 -9.40
C ARG A 276 17.49 17.87 -9.63
N ILE A 277 16.82 17.62 -10.76
CA ILE A 277 16.47 16.25 -11.16
C ILE A 277 17.77 15.44 -11.28
N GLY A 278 17.80 14.28 -10.63
CA GLY A 278 18.97 13.40 -10.53
C GLY A 278 19.86 13.66 -9.31
N ASP A 279 19.72 14.79 -8.62
CA ASP A 279 20.49 15.06 -7.40
C ASP A 279 20.10 14.09 -6.28
N SER A 280 21.07 13.79 -5.42
CA SER A 280 20.87 12.95 -4.24
C SER A 280 21.45 13.60 -2.98
N TRP A 281 20.83 13.32 -1.84
CA TRP A 281 21.23 13.86 -0.53
C TRP A 281 21.07 12.80 0.57
N GLN A 282 21.64 13.10 1.75
CA GLN A 282 21.39 12.33 2.95
C GLN A 282 19.99 12.67 3.50
N GLY A 283 19.02 11.82 3.17
CA GLY A 283 17.63 11.93 3.59
C GLY A 283 17.31 11.07 4.80
N GLN A 284 16.02 11.00 5.13
CA GLN A 284 15.51 10.18 6.22
C GLN A 284 14.12 9.65 5.88
N ILE A 285 13.84 8.42 6.29
CA ILE A 285 12.48 7.85 6.26
C ILE A 285 11.93 7.86 7.70
N GLY A 286 10.77 8.48 7.87
CA GLY A 286 10.07 8.53 9.15
C GLY A 286 9.29 7.25 9.42
N PHE A 287 9.28 6.80 10.66
CA PHE A 287 8.51 5.66 11.14
C PHE A 287 7.40 6.08 12.09
N LEU A 288 6.41 5.19 12.22
CA LEU A 288 5.39 5.30 13.26
C LEU A 288 6.07 5.42 14.62
N GLY A 289 5.73 6.50 15.31
CA GLY A 289 6.30 6.84 16.60
C GLY A 289 5.64 6.14 17.79
N SER A 290 6.02 6.59 18.98
CA SER A 290 5.34 6.27 20.23
C SER A 290 5.08 7.55 21.04
N LEU A 291 3.88 7.67 21.61
CA LEU A 291 3.57 8.76 22.54
C LEU A 291 4.35 8.65 23.85
N GLU A 292 4.74 7.45 24.26
CA GLU A 292 5.59 7.23 25.43
C GLU A 292 6.95 7.89 25.20
N ARG A 293 7.60 7.59 24.07
CA ARG A 293 8.86 8.24 23.69
C ARG A 293 8.71 9.73 23.44
N ALA A 294 7.58 10.18 22.91
CA ALA A 294 7.33 11.61 22.73
C ALA A 294 7.43 12.38 24.05
N ARG A 295 6.93 11.80 25.14
CA ARG A 295 7.00 12.41 26.47
C ARG A 295 8.40 12.41 27.06
N GLU A 296 9.23 11.42 26.70
CA GLU A 296 10.61 11.31 27.17
C GLU A 296 11.59 12.17 26.35
N GLN A 297 11.42 12.18 25.02
CA GLN A 297 12.39 12.71 24.05
C GLN A 297 11.89 13.98 23.34
N GLY A 298 10.65 14.38 23.60
CA GLY A 298 9.98 15.50 22.95
C GLY A 298 9.59 15.24 21.50
N ARG A 299 9.72 14.01 20.97
CA ARG A 299 9.43 13.68 19.57
C ARG A 299 8.70 12.36 19.45
N ILE A 300 7.67 12.35 18.61
CA ILE A 300 6.89 11.17 18.31
C ILE A 300 7.65 10.29 17.33
N ASN A 301 8.06 10.85 16.19
CA ASN A 301 8.54 10.05 15.06
C ASN A 301 10.02 9.74 15.16
N GLU A 302 10.37 8.51 14.78
CA GLU A 302 11.75 8.08 14.57
C GLU A 302 12.13 8.18 13.10
N TYR A 303 13.41 8.41 12.84
CA TYR A 303 13.92 8.63 11.49
C TYR A 303 15.11 7.73 11.21
N GLN A 304 15.01 6.91 10.16
CA GLN A 304 16.13 6.12 9.69
C GLN A 304 16.87 6.89 8.58
N PRO A 305 18.21 7.02 8.65
CA PRO A 305 18.98 7.61 7.56
C PRO A 305 18.74 6.86 6.25
N ALA A 306 18.51 7.61 5.16
CA ALA A 306 18.23 7.06 3.84
C ALA A 306 18.93 7.88 2.77
N ARG A 307 19.10 7.31 1.57
CA ARG A 307 19.51 8.09 0.39
C ARG A 307 18.27 8.68 -0.26
N GLY A 308 18.16 10.01 -0.26
CA GLY A 308 17.13 10.73 -1.02
C GLY A 308 17.61 11.04 -2.44
N THR A 309 16.71 10.97 -3.42
CA THR A 309 16.95 11.33 -4.83
C THR A 309 15.77 12.12 -5.37
N PHE A 310 16.03 13.19 -6.14
CA PHE A 310 14.99 13.93 -6.84
C PHE A 310 14.79 13.30 -8.21
N VAL A 311 13.70 12.54 -8.38
CA VAL A 311 13.51 11.65 -9.53
C VAL A 311 13.01 12.40 -10.75
N ALA A 312 11.96 13.21 -10.58
CA ALA A 312 11.30 13.91 -11.67
C ALA A 312 10.37 15.01 -11.15
N VAL A 313 9.92 15.88 -12.06
CA VAL A 313 8.71 16.67 -11.87
C VAL A 313 7.58 16.09 -12.72
N GLU A 314 6.43 15.83 -12.10
CA GLU A 314 5.29 15.23 -12.79
C GLU A 314 3.97 15.71 -12.22
N TRP A 315 2.90 15.59 -13.02
CA TRP A 315 1.55 15.82 -12.56
C TRP A 315 1.06 14.62 -11.74
N GLU A 316 0.56 14.89 -10.54
CA GLU A 316 -0.12 13.92 -9.68
C GLU A 316 -1.39 14.57 -9.12
N GLN A 317 -2.52 13.88 -9.28
CA GLN A 317 -3.88 14.35 -9.00
C GLN A 317 -4.20 15.75 -9.56
N GLY A 318 -3.74 16.06 -10.77
CA GLY A 318 -3.98 17.34 -11.41
C GLY A 318 -3.15 18.49 -10.82
N ARG A 319 -2.08 18.20 -10.08
CA ARG A 319 -1.18 19.19 -9.50
C ARG A 319 0.28 18.94 -9.90
N PRO A 320 1.07 19.98 -10.20
CA PRO A 320 2.48 19.83 -10.51
C PRO A 320 3.25 19.45 -9.24
N CYS A 321 3.89 18.28 -9.24
CA CYS A 321 4.56 17.70 -8.09
C CYS A 321 6.04 17.43 -8.38
N ALA A 322 6.86 17.55 -7.34
CA ALA A 322 8.17 16.93 -7.31
C ALA A 322 8.02 15.48 -6.81
N HIS A 323 8.60 14.54 -7.55
CA HIS A 323 8.71 13.14 -7.18
C HIS A 323 10.07 12.87 -6.57
N LEU A 324 10.07 12.49 -5.29
CA LEU A 324 11.24 12.13 -4.51
C LEU A 324 11.24 10.64 -4.22
N ARG A 325 12.43 10.05 -4.16
CA ARG A 325 12.64 8.67 -3.74
C ARG A 325 13.65 8.59 -2.62
N TYR A 326 13.30 7.86 -1.56
CA TYR A 326 14.18 7.53 -0.45
C TYR A 326 14.40 6.03 -0.42
N GLU A 327 15.65 5.60 -0.29
CA GLU A 327 16.00 4.19 -0.23
C GLU A 327 16.94 3.89 0.94
N ILE A 328 16.68 2.77 1.60
CA ILE A 328 17.57 2.12 2.56
C ILE A 328 17.76 0.69 2.08
N GLU A 329 19.01 0.29 1.87
CA GLU A 329 19.35 -1.09 1.59
C GLU A 329 20.40 -1.55 2.60
N LEU A 330 19.97 -2.41 3.52
CA LEU A 330 20.83 -3.07 4.49
C LEU A 330 21.04 -4.50 3.99
N LEU A 331 22.17 -4.72 3.32
CA LEU A 331 22.66 -6.04 2.99
C LEU A 331 23.65 -6.46 4.07
N GLU A 332 23.37 -7.54 4.80
CA GLU A 332 24.44 -8.27 5.48
C GLU A 332 25.36 -8.85 4.41
N ARG A 333 26.40 -8.10 4.02
CA ARG A 333 27.37 -8.52 3.01
C ARG A 333 28.26 -9.61 3.60
N SER A 334 28.15 -10.84 3.10
CA SER A 334 29.24 -11.81 3.21
C SER A 334 30.21 -11.62 2.03
N ALA A 335 31.48 -11.99 2.17
CA ALA A 335 32.52 -11.80 1.15
C ALA A 335 32.22 -12.44 -0.22
N ASN A 336 31.19 -13.30 -0.32
CA ASN A 336 30.79 -13.98 -1.55
C ASN A 336 29.70 -13.24 -2.35
N THR A 337 29.24 -12.06 -1.91
CA THR A 337 28.05 -11.38 -2.47
C THR A 337 28.29 -10.80 -3.87
N GLU A 338 29.48 -10.25 -4.14
CA GLU A 338 29.79 -9.50 -5.37
C GLU A 338 29.91 -10.40 -6.62
N THR A 339 30.40 -11.64 -6.46
CA THR A 339 30.52 -12.60 -7.56
C THR A 339 29.18 -13.26 -7.93
N LEU A 340 28.20 -13.22 -7.02
CA LEU A 340 26.91 -13.91 -7.19
C LEU A 340 25.81 -13.00 -7.75
N GLU A 341 25.88 -11.68 -7.53
CA GLU A 341 25.02 -10.69 -8.21
C GLU A 341 25.22 -10.70 -9.73
N ILE A 342 26.46 -10.88 -10.20
CA ILE A 342 26.81 -10.96 -11.63
C ILE A 342 26.16 -12.18 -12.33
N LEU A 343 25.78 -13.21 -11.56
CA LEU A 343 25.23 -14.47 -12.09
C LEU A 343 23.71 -14.58 -12.00
N GLY A 344 23.00 -13.57 -11.48
CA GLY A 344 21.54 -13.55 -11.42
C GLY A 344 20.92 -14.67 -10.57
N ARG A 345 21.64 -15.22 -9.60
CA ARG A 345 21.18 -16.30 -8.72
C ARG A 345 20.86 -15.76 -7.33
N GLU A 346 19.58 -15.73 -6.99
CA GLU A 346 19.04 -15.17 -5.74
C GLU A 346 19.11 -16.18 -4.57
N PHE A 347 19.17 -15.62 -3.35
CA PHE A 347 19.11 -16.22 -2.01
C PHE A 347 20.15 -17.30 -1.65
N GLN A 348 21.28 -16.86 -1.08
CA GLN A 348 22.08 -17.71 -0.20
C GLN A 348 22.35 -17.02 1.14
N GLY A 349 21.45 -17.27 2.09
CA GLY A 349 21.77 -17.21 3.53
C GLY A 349 21.74 -15.86 4.24
N ASN A 350 21.65 -14.74 3.54
CA ASN A 350 21.68 -13.42 4.17
C ASN A 350 20.26 -12.86 4.37
N ASN A 351 20.02 -12.24 5.53
CA ASN A 351 18.82 -11.43 5.74
C ASN A 351 18.93 -10.19 4.86
N ARG A 352 17.95 -9.95 3.99
CA ARG A 352 17.87 -8.71 3.21
C ARG A 352 16.77 -7.84 3.78
N PHE A 353 17.10 -6.58 4.05
CA PHE A 353 16.14 -5.56 4.39
C PHE A 353 16.25 -4.42 3.40
N ARG A 354 15.15 -4.15 2.69
CA ARG A 354 15.02 -3.01 1.79
C ARG A 354 13.85 -2.16 2.21
N MET A 355 14.07 -0.85 2.21
CA MET A 355 13.02 0.14 2.36
C MET A 355 13.07 1.11 1.21
N GLN A 356 11.90 1.43 0.66
CA GLN A 356 11.75 2.43 -0.37
C GLN A 356 10.53 3.30 -0.04
N GLN A 357 10.71 4.61 -0.08
CA GLN A 357 9.62 5.57 0.02
C GLN A 357 9.61 6.48 -1.22
N ASP A 358 8.53 6.47 -1.99
CA ASP A 358 8.28 7.44 -3.04
C ASP A 358 7.32 8.52 -2.52
N VAL A 359 7.59 9.78 -2.84
CA VAL A 359 6.88 10.95 -2.29
C VAL A 359 6.58 11.95 -3.40
N TRP A 360 5.34 12.42 -3.47
CA TRP A 360 4.90 13.46 -4.39
C TRP A 360 4.43 14.67 -3.60
N VAL A 361 5.16 15.79 -3.71
CA VAL A 361 4.82 17.06 -3.07
C VAL A 361 4.60 18.12 -4.14
N THR A 362 3.53 18.89 -4.04
CA THR A 362 3.26 19.97 -4.99
C THR A 362 4.38 21.02 -4.97
N VAL A 363 4.86 21.41 -6.14
CA VAL A 363 5.97 22.38 -6.26
C VAL A 363 5.56 23.80 -5.82
N ASP A 364 4.29 24.15 -6.02
CA ASP A 364 3.73 25.48 -5.83
C ASP A 364 3.26 25.72 -4.39
N THR A 365 2.63 24.74 -3.76
CA THR A 365 2.00 24.87 -2.43
C THR A 365 2.68 24.04 -1.35
N GLY A 366 3.64 23.18 -1.68
CA GLY A 366 4.34 22.35 -0.70
C GLY A 366 3.42 21.37 0.04
N VAL A 367 2.32 20.93 -0.56
CA VAL A 367 1.38 19.96 0.00
C VAL A 367 1.75 18.56 -0.45
N LEU A 368 1.75 17.60 0.46
CA LEU A 368 1.91 16.19 0.14
C LEU A 368 0.68 15.70 -0.62
N ILE A 369 0.89 15.10 -1.78
CA ILE A 369 -0.19 14.50 -2.59
C ILE A 369 -0.22 13.00 -2.40
N ARG A 370 0.95 12.37 -2.36
CA ARG A 370 1.08 10.94 -2.21
C ARG A 370 2.38 10.56 -1.53
N SER A 371 2.37 9.53 -0.71
CA SER A 371 3.55 8.82 -0.26
C SER A 371 3.31 7.32 -0.30
N ASP A 372 4.20 6.59 -0.95
CA ASP A 372 4.19 5.13 -1.00
C ASP A 372 5.44 4.62 -0.29
N LEU A 373 5.28 3.95 0.84
CA LEU A 373 6.34 3.27 1.57
C LEU A 373 6.21 1.77 1.32
N VAL A 374 7.33 1.14 0.95
CA VAL A 374 7.46 -0.32 0.79
C VAL A 374 8.63 -0.80 1.63
N ILE A 375 8.39 -1.80 2.45
CA ILE A 375 9.39 -2.48 3.26
C ILE A 375 9.41 -3.94 2.83
N GLU A 376 10.56 -4.41 2.38
CA GLU A 376 10.78 -5.80 2.00
C GLU A 376 11.81 -6.41 2.95
N ALA A 377 11.41 -7.47 3.62
CA ALA A 377 12.26 -8.24 4.51
C ALA A 377 12.27 -9.70 4.06
N ASP A 378 13.48 -10.20 3.82
CA ASP A 378 13.74 -11.58 3.45
C ASP A 378 14.40 -12.28 4.63
N GLN A 379 13.75 -13.32 5.16
CA GLN A 379 14.22 -14.10 6.31
C GLN A 379 14.29 -15.59 5.98
N ARG A 380 15.37 -16.24 6.44
CA ARG A 380 15.48 -17.70 6.44
C ARG A 380 14.98 -18.24 7.78
N MET A 381 13.89 -18.99 7.76
CA MET A 381 13.42 -19.72 8.93
C MET A 381 13.94 -21.16 8.90
N ALA A 382 14.61 -21.56 9.98
CA ALA A 382 14.88 -22.97 10.22
C ALA A 382 13.54 -23.67 10.46
N ALA A 383 13.31 -24.79 9.76
CA ALA A 383 12.16 -25.62 10.06
C ALA A 383 12.23 -26.06 11.54
N PRO A 384 11.12 -26.02 12.29
CA PRO A 384 11.12 -26.41 13.70
C PRO A 384 11.63 -27.84 13.80
N THR A 385 12.84 -28.01 14.33
CA THR A 385 13.41 -29.33 14.58
C THR A 385 12.78 -29.84 15.87
N GLY A 386 11.85 -30.79 15.74
CA GLY A 386 11.35 -31.54 16.88
C GLY A 386 12.48 -32.36 17.51
N ARG A 387 13.21 -31.77 18.45
CA ARG A 387 14.16 -32.48 19.30
C ARG A 387 14.15 -31.89 20.69
N GLY A 388 13.57 -32.67 21.61
CA GLY A 388 13.34 -32.30 22.99
C GLY A 388 14.61 -31.88 23.73
N SER A 389 14.46 -30.85 24.56
CA SER A 389 15.37 -30.51 25.64
C SER A 389 14.61 -30.77 26.95
N GLY A 390 15.10 -31.72 27.74
CA GLY A 390 14.54 -32.08 29.04
C GLY A 390 15.01 -31.14 30.17
N GLY A 391 14.20 -31.09 31.23
CA GLY A 391 14.43 -30.36 32.48
C GLY A 391 13.79 -28.96 32.45
N GLY A 392 12.86 -28.57 33.30
CA GLY A 392 12.39 -29.07 34.59
C GLY A 392 12.07 -27.84 35.43
N GLY A 393 10.86 -27.73 35.97
CA GLY A 393 10.49 -26.62 36.88
C GLY A 393 9.02 -26.24 36.77
N GLY A 394 8.24 -26.56 37.80
CA GLY A 394 6.79 -26.51 37.82
C GLY A 394 6.17 -25.10 37.85
N GLY A 395 4.88 -25.06 37.51
CA GLY A 395 4.06 -23.86 37.56
C GLY A 395 2.66 -24.12 37.05
N GLU A 396 1.72 -24.18 37.99
CA GLU A 396 0.31 -24.47 37.91
C GLU A 396 -0.54 -23.67 36.87
N LEU A 397 -1.61 -24.35 36.40
CA LEU A 397 -2.96 -23.84 36.05
C LEU A 397 -3.38 -23.52 34.59
N ALA A 398 -4.47 -24.23 34.24
CA ALA A 398 -5.73 -23.73 33.65
C ALA A 398 -5.83 -23.43 32.14
N GLY A 399 -6.35 -24.43 31.41
CA GLY A 399 -7.60 -24.33 30.63
C GLY A 399 -7.68 -23.37 29.44
N GLY A 400 -7.68 -23.91 28.21
CA GLY A 400 -8.19 -23.19 27.04
C GLY A 400 -7.81 -23.79 25.69
N ARG A 401 -8.81 -24.21 24.91
CA ARG A 401 -8.74 -24.71 23.52
C ARG A 401 -7.82 -23.85 22.63
N ARG A 402 -6.88 -24.47 21.91
CA ARG A 402 -6.07 -23.81 20.86
C ARG A 402 -6.34 -24.41 19.48
N GLY A 403 -6.95 -23.61 18.61
CA GLY A 403 -6.86 -23.75 17.16
C GLY A 403 -5.57 -23.11 16.61
N PRO A 404 -5.34 -23.15 15.29
CA PRO A 404 -4.10 -22.67 14.69
C PRO A 404 -3.91 -21.16 14.94
N ALA A 405 -2.69 -20.79 15.37
CA ALA A 405 -2.30 -19.41 15.63
C ALA A 405 -2.30 -18.60 14.33
N ALA A 406 -3.34 -17.82 14.13
CA ALA A 406 -3.43 -16.77 13.13
C ALA A 406 -3.23 -15.41 13.82
N ALA A 407 -2.47 -14.54 13.12
CA ALA A 407 -2.44 -13.09 13.31
C ALA A 407 -2.21 -12.63 14.76
N GLY A 408 -0.94 -12.68 15.19
CA GLY A 408 -0.48 -11.87 16.32
C GLY A 408 -0.44 -10.40 15.92
N GLY A 409 -1.05 -9.57 16.75
CA GLY A 409 -1.28 -8.16 16.56
C GLY A 409 -0.04 -7.31 16.32
N SER A 410 -0.33 -6.08 15.95
CA SER A 410 0.55 -4.97 15.63
C SER A 410 1.63 -4.69 16.69
N GLY A 411 2.65 -5.54 16.75
CA GLY A 411 3.95 -5.23 17.34
C GLY A 411 4.84 -4.59 16.29
N TRP A 412 4.52 -3.36 15.89
CA TRP A 412 5.40 -2.57 15.03
C TRP A 412 6.73 -2.39 15.74
N ILE A 413 7.82 -2.75 15.04
CA ILE A 413 9.22 -2.85 15.48
C ILE A 413 9.57 -1.72 16.44
N ASN A 414 9.34 -1.96 17.73
CA ASN A 414 9.67 -1.04 18.80
C ASN A 414 10.90 -1.56 19.51
N ASN A 415 11.99 -1.77 18.76
CA ASN A 415 13.28 -2.02 19.36
C ASN A 415 14.42 -1.63 18.42
N GLY A 416 14.86 -0.37 18.52
CA GLY A 416 16.22 0.00 18.17
C GLY A 416 17.17 -0.64 19.20
N GLY A 417 17.71 -1.81 18.87
CA GLY A 417 18.81 -2.43 19.62
C GLY A 417 18.60 -3.91 19.93
N GLY A 418 19.43 -4.77 19.31
CA GLY A 418 19.75 -6.11 19.80
C GLY A 418 18.69 -7.19 19.57
N LEU A 419 18.89 -8.02 18.54
CA LEU A 419 18.20 -9.30 18.37
C LEU A 419 18.69 -10.31 19.42
N ASN A 420 18.11 -10.28 20.62
CA ASN A 420 18.23 -11.38 21.59
C ASN A 420 16.98 -12.28 21.54
N ASN A 421 17.21 -13.43 20.91
CA ASN A 421 16.56 -14.73 21.04
C ASN A 421 15.41 -14.85 22.06
N ALA A 422 14.17 -14.88 21.59
CA ALA A 422 13.00 -15.32 22.37
C ALA A 422 12.30 -16.46 21.62
N SER A 423 12.44 -17.69 22.12
CA SER A 423 11.73 -18.88 21.63
C SER A 423 10.35 -19.00 22.31
N PRO A 424 9.24 -19.21 21.57
CA PRO A 424 7.93 -19.46 22.18
C PRO A 424 7.73 -20.95 22.52
N GLY A 425 7.30 -21.22 23.76
CA GLY A 425 7.01 -22.56 24.27
C GLY A 425 5.74 -23.21 23.70
N GLY A 426 5.80 -24.52 23.49
CA GLY A 426 4.71 -25.36 23.00
C GLY A 426 4.48 -26.57 23.90
N GLY A 427 3.26 -26.67 24.45
CA GLY A 427 2.75 -27.77 25.26
C GLY A 427 2.40 -29.01 24.43
N GLY A 428 2.32 -30.15 25.13
CA GLY A 428 2.18 -31.48 24.53
C GLY A 428 0.77 -32.07 24.52
N GLN A 429 0.72 -33.27 23.93
CA GLN A 429 -0.32 -34.30 24.03
C GLN A 429 0.36 -35.57 23.47
N GLY A 430 0.39 -36.76 24.05
CA GLY A 430 -0.47 -37.40 25.04
C GLY A 430 -1.00 -38.69 24.40
N THR A 431 -0.35 -39.83 24.62
CA THR A 431 -0.92 -41.17 24.35
C THR A 431 -0.50 -42.15 25.44
N LEU A 432 -1.53 -42.73 26.06
CA LEU A 432 -1.53 -43.81 27.04
C LEU A 432 -1.15 -45.14 26.40
N THR A 433 -0.36 -45.97 27.10
CA THR A 433 -0.72 -47.36 27.48
C THR A 433 0.35 -47.99 28.38
N ASP A 434 -0.15 -48.65 29.42
CA ASP A 434 0.33 -49.53 30.51
C ASP A 434 1.76 -50.13 30.59
N PRO A 435 2.16 -50.58 31.82
CA PRO A 435 3.48 -51.09 32.16
C PRO A 435 3.55 -52.62 32.14
N GLU A 436 4.73 -53.19 31.87
CA GLU A 436 5.26 -54.34 32.63
C GLU A 436 6.68 -54.75 32.18
N ILE A 437 7.52 -55.00 33.20
CA ILE A 437 8.54 -56.05 33.31
C ILE A 437 9.80 -56.01 32.40
N GLY A 438 10.97 -56.03 33.06
CA GLY A 438 11.99 -57.04 32.72
C GLY A 438 13.40 -56.56 32.37
N GLN A 439 14.29 -56.69 33.34
CA GLN A 439 15.72 -57.05 33.25
C GLN A 439 16.42 -57.14 31.88
N GLY A 440 17.58 -56.46 31.81
CA GLY A 440 18.86 -57.14 31.54
C GLY A 440 19.40 -57.13 30.10
N GLY A 441 20.67 -56.75 29.96
CA GLY A 441 21.56 -57.39 28.98
C GLY A 441 22.11 -56.52 27.83
N ALA A 442 23.41 -56.27 27.92
CA ALA A 442 24.42 -56.43 26.86
C ALA A 442 24.28 -55.72 25.49
N ARG A 443 25.25 -54.83 25.26
CA ARG A 443 26.10 -54.66 24.04
C ARG A 443 25.50 -55.15 22.71
N GLY A 444 25.20 -54.19 21.83
CA GLY A 444 25.03 -54.41 20.40
C GLY A 444 25.44 -53.17 19.61
N ARG A 445 26.65 -53.20 19.06
CA ARG A 445 27.19 -52.25 18.09
C ARG A 445 26.52 -52.55 16.75
N GLY A 446 25.54 -51.75 16.35
CA GLY A 446 24.85 -51.83 15.06
C GLY A 446 24.79 -50.44 14.44
N GLY A 447 25.29 -50.30 13.22
CA GLY A 447 25.40 -49.02 12.53
C GLY A 447 24.04 -48.51 12.08
N ASP A 448 23.67 -47.32 12.55
CA ASP A 448 22.62 -46.52 11.94
C ASP A 448 23.28 -45.42 11.10
N GLN A 449 23.39 -45.71 9.80
CA GLN A 449 23.52 -44.73 8.75
C GLN A 449 22.14 -44.07 8.54
N GLY A 450 21.65 -43.40 9.59
CA GLY A 450 20.45 -42.58 9.54
C GLY A 450 20.81 -41.22 8.99
N GLY A 451 20.72 -41.06 7.66
CA GLY A 451 20.79 -39.75 7.02
C GLY A 451 19.80 -38.81 7.71
N ARG A 452 20.32 -37.84 8.46
CA ARG A 452 19.54 -36.72 8.99
C ARG A 452 19.02 -35.92 7.79
N GLY A 453 17.83 -36.28 7.31
CA GLY A 453 17.00 -35.38 6.53
C GLY A 453 16.60 -34.22 7.42
N GLY A 454 17.48 -33.21 7.53
CA GLY A 454 17.11 -31.94 8.11
C GLY A 454 15.92 -31.39 7.32
N ALA A 455 14.84 -31.04 8.02
CA ALA A 455 13.69 -30.43 7.39
C ALA A 455 14.16 -29.22 6.56
N PRO A 456 13.69 -29.09 5.31
CA PRO A 456 14.20 -28.07 4.39
C PRO A 456 13.95 -26.68 4.97
N ASN A 457 14.91 -25.77 4.78
CA ASN A 457 14.74 -24.39 5.21
C ASN A 457 13.58 -23.75 4.44
N ILE A 458 12.80 -22.93 5.13
CA ILE A 458 11.73 -22.13 4.53
C ILE A 458 12.23 -20.69 4.47
N PHE A 459 12.13 -20.09 3.30
CA PHE A 459 12.40 -18.66 3.11
C PHE A 459 11.07 -17.92 3.14
N VAL A 460 10.99 -16.91 3.98
CA VAL A 460 9.82 -16.04 4.08
C VAL A 460 10.23 -14.68 3.57
N ARG A 461 9.51 -14.21 2.55
CA ARG A 461 9.56 -12.83 2.08
C ARG A 461 8.31 -12.13 2.62
N GLN A 462 8.54 -11.08 3.39
CA GLN A 462 7.50 -10.21 3.89
C GLN A 462 7.59 -8.88 3.16
N LYS A 463 6.47 -8.44 2.60
CA LYS A 463 6.33 -7.12 1.99
C LYS A 463 5.27 -6.35 2.75
N ILE A 464 5.69 -5.29 3.44
CA ILE A 464 4.77 -4.32 4.05
C ILE A 464 4.69 -3.12 3.12
N TYR A 465 3.49 -2.60 2.91
CA TYR A 465 3.28 -1.37 2.19
C TYR A 465 2.39 -0.43 2.99
N ALA A 466 2.71 0.86 2.94
CA ALA A 466 1.88 1.92 3.46
C ALA A 466 1.74 2.99 2.38
N LYS A 467 0.51 3.29 1.97
CA LYS A 467 0.20 4.29 0.96
C LYS A 467 -0.65 5.37 1.58
N MET A 468 -0.18 6.61 1.53
CA MET A 468 -0.93 7.78 1.94
C MET A 468 -1.24 8.62 0.71
N LEU A 469 -2.51 8.92 0.47
CA LEU A 469 -2.99 9.64 -0.71
C LEU A 469 -3.94 10.75 -0.28
N ILE A 470 -3.71 11.97 -0.74
CA ILE A 470 -4.61 13.09 -0.43
C ILE A 470 -5.99 12.83 -1.03
N GLU A 471 -7.03 13.17 -0.28
CA GLU A 471 -8.40 13.12 -0.77
C GLU A 471 -8.69 14.28 -1.72
N LYS A 472 -9.49 14.00 -2.75
CA LYS A 472 -9.95 14.97 -3.75
C LYS A 472 -11.10 15.82 -3.24
#